data_AF-A0A2B7XZK5-F1
#
_entry.id   AF-A0A2B7XZK5-F1
#
_cell.length_a   1.000
_cell.length_b   1.000
_cell.length_c   1.000
_cell.angle_alpha   90.00
_cell.angle_beta   90.00
_cell.angle_gamma   90.00
#
_symmetry.space_group_name_H-M   'P 1'
#
loop_
_entity.id
_entity.type
_entity.pdbx_description
1 polymer ?
#
loop_
_entity_poly.entity_id
_entity_poly.type
_entity_poly.pdbx_seq_one_letter_code
_entity_poly.pdbx_strand_id
1 'polypeptide(L)'
;MVWPFSSSKPTAPPSDLPPPPPPPPQPPVTQEQQQPPPPSLQQTLKDRVPNSYRLLFGGGAFFLFSLIVTRRSLARRRISSIPPFHTSAPNYKPKVNGGLEAFEALNIATINVVSLAMLGIGTGMVAFDINTIEDLRRKVRGGLGVDNGPERSEKELEEDFEEWVVGVLNRKTEKEIQQEKIGKSAEASK
;
A
#
# COMPACT_ATOMS: atom_id res chain seq x y z
N MET A 1 -2.27 -40.22 73.81
CA MET A 1 -0.87 -39.79 73.61
C MET A 1 -0.75 -38.39 74.20
N VAL A 2 -0.43 -38.31 75.50
CA VAL A 2 0.88 -37.89 76.05
C VAL A 2 1.26 -36.43 75.72
N TRP A 3 0.81 -35.59 76.65
CA TRP A 3 1.35 -34.34 77.22
C TRP A 3 1.46 -32.98 76.47
N PRO A 4 1.19 -31.87 77.21
CA PRO A 4 1.10 -30.49 76.75
C PRO A 4 2.30 -29.62 77.18
N PHE A 5 2.41 -28.38 76.72
CA PHE A 5 3.06 -27.25 77.41
C PHE A 5 2.53 -25.99 76.71
N SER A 6 1.61 -25.19 77.27
CA SER A 6 1.66 -24.38 78.49
C SER A 6 2.90 -23.49 78.56
N SER A 7 2.76 -22.24 78.11
CA SER A 7 3.53 -21.14 78.66
C SER A 7 2.55 -20.05 79.06
N SER A 8 2.37 -19.92 80.37
CA SER A 8 1.68 -18.81 80.99
C SER A 8 2.66 -17.67 81.22
N LYS A 9 2.21 -16.44 80.97
CA LYS A 9 2.27 -15.44 82.04
C LYS A 9 1.08 -14.47 81.95
N PRO A 10 0.58 -14.00 83.11
CA PRO A 10 -0.76 -13.45 83.26
C PRO A 10 -0.78 -11.91 83.40
N THR A 11 -1.97 -11.31 83.21
CA THR A 11 -2.66 -10.31 84.07
C THR A 11 -1.87 -9.06 84.56
N ALA A 12 -2.31 -7.79 84.52
CA ALA A 12 -3.48 -7.05 84.04
C ALA A 12 -3.18 -5.50 84.14
N PRO A 13 -4.13 -4.54 84.32
CA PRO A 13 -4.32 -3.32 83.50
C PRO A 13 -4.12 -2.01 84.34
N PRO A 14 -4.80 -0.87 84.10
CA PRO A 14 -5.13 -0.12 82.87
C PRO A 14 -4.34 1.22 82.83
N SER A 15 -4.18 1.84 81.67
CA SER A 15 -3.92 3.29 81.63
C SER A 15 -4.52 3.83 80.35
N ASP A 16 -5.68 4.47 80.52
CA ASP A 16 -6.27 5.37 79.53
C ASP A 16 -5.22 6.39 79.11
N LEU A 17 -4.75 6.28 77.87
CA LEU A 17 -4.04 7.35 77.19
C LEU A 17 -4.86 7.73 75.95
N PRO A 18 -5.16 9.03 75.76
CA PRO A 18 -5.95 9.49 74.62
C PRO A 18 -5.21 9.19 73.30
N PRO A 19 -5.94 8.98 72.18
CA PRO A 19 -5.33 8.74 70.88
C PRO A 19 -4.45 9.93 70.45
N PRO A 20 -3.31 9.68 69.78
CA PRO A 20 -2.45 10.76 69.28
C PRO A 20 -3.19 11.61 68.22
N PRO A 21 -2.87 12.91 68.10
CA PRO A 21 -3.52 13.81 67.16
C PRO A 21 -3.28 13.38 65.70
N PRO A 22 -4.22 13.67 64.78
CA PRO A 22 -4.08 13.33 63.38
C PRO A 22 -2.87 14.04 62.74
N PRO A 23 -2.23 13.42 61.73
CA PRO A 23 -1.11 14.03 61.02
C PRO A 23 -1.54 15.33 60.30
N PRO A 24 -0.61 16.29 60.09
CA PRO A 24 -0.92 17.57 59.45
C PRO A 24 -1.43 17.37 58.01
N PRO A 25 -2.24 18.33 57.48
CA PRO A 25 -2.77 18.24 56.14
C PRO A 25 -1.63 18.18 55.11
N GLN A 26 -1.59 17.11 54.32
CA GLN A 26 -0.73 17.06 53.14
C GLN A 26 -1.22 18.12 52.15
N PRO A 27 -0.31 18.88 51.48
CA PRO A 27 -0.72 19.79 50.43
C PRO A 27 -1.44 19.02 49.31
N PRO A 28 -2.35 19.67 48.56
CA PRO A 28 -3.12 18.98 47.53
C PRO A 28 -2.16 18.41 46.49
N VAL A 29 -2.24 17.10 46.26
CA VAL A 29 -1.71 16.50 45.05
C VAL A 29 -2.55 17.06 43.91
N THR A 30 -2.04 18.06 43.22
CA THR A 30 -2.54 18.45 41.91
C THR A 30 -2.42 17.22 41.02
N GLN A 31 -3.53 16.55 40.77
CA GLN A 31 -3.63 15.62 39.66
C GLN A 31 -3.42 16.46 38.40
N GLU A 32 -2.22 16.42 37.83
CA GLU A 32 -2.03 16.79 36.44
C GLU A 32 -2.91 15.84 35.62
N GLN A 33 -4.10 16.33 35.24
CA GLN A 33 -4.79 15.82 34.08
C GLN A 33 -3.79 15.87 32.94
N GLN A 34 -3.37 14.68 32.50
CA GLN A 34 -2.51 14.49 31.35
C GLN A 34 -3.29 14.88 30.10
N GLN A 35 -3.37 16.20 29.87
CA GLN A 35 -3.87 16.80 28.66
C GLN A 35 -2.87 16.42 27.55
N PRO A 36 -3.32 15.88 26.40
CA PRO A 36 -2.41 15.66 25.28
C PRO A 36 -1.72 16.99 24.96
N PRO A 37 -0.39 17.01 24.75
CA PRO A 37 0.35 18.25 24.54
C PRO A 37 -0.29 19.04 23.39
N PRO A 38 -0.45 20.37 23.52
CA PRO A 38 -0.96 21.18 22.43
C PRO A 38 -0.04 21.00 21.21
N PRO A 39 -0.58 20.80 20.00
CA PRO A 39 0.23 20.65 18.81
C PRO A 39 1.10 21.89 18.67
N SER A 40 2.41 21.68 18.70
CA SER A 40 3.39 22.75 18.58
C SER A 40 3.12 23.55 17.31
N LEU A 41 2.97 24.88 17.42
CA LEU A 41 2.76 25.80 16.30
C LEU A 41 3.87 25.74 15.22
N GLN A 42 4.97 25.02 15.47
CA GLN A 42 6.03 24.78 14.49
C GLN A 42 5.71 23.64 13.51
N GLN A 43 4.78 22.74 13.85
CA GLN A 43 4.29 21.70 12.93
C GLN A 43 3.32 22.25 11.88
N THR A 44 2.73 23.43 12.10
CA THR A 44 1.68 23.98 11.22
C THR A 44 2.24 24.68 9.98
N LEU A 45 3.53 25.04 9.96
CA LEU A 45 4.16 25.78 8.87
C LEU A 45 5.11 24.94 8.00
N LYS A 46 5.48 23.73 8.41
CA LYS A 46 6.44 22.88 7.68
C LYS A 46 5.80 21.99 6.61
N ASP A 47 4.49 21.80 6.65
CA ASP A 47 3.73 21.00 5.68
C ASP A 47 2.92 21.87 4.71
N ARG A 48 3.61 22.72 3.93
CA ARG A 48 2.93 23.45 2.84
C ARG A 48 2.51 22.53 1.69
N VAL A 49 3.11 21.32 1.62
CA VAL A 49 2.78 20.28 0.65
C VAL A 49 2.68 18.95 1.38
N PRO A 50 1.51 18.30 1.39
CA PRO A 50 1.35 17.00 2.04
C PRO A 50 2.26 15.94 1.40
N ASN A 51 2.75 14.99 2.19
CA ASN A 51 3.67 13.94 1.72
C ASN A 51 3.08 13.09 0.58
N SER A 52 1.75 12.93 0.56
CA SER A 52 0.99 12.26 -0.49
C SER A 52 1.23 12.89 -1.87
N TYR A 53 1.18 14.22 -1.98
CA TYR A 53 1.47 14.94 -3.22
C TYR A 53 2.91 14.78 -3.66
N ARG A 54 3.87 14.76 -2.73
CA ARG A 54 5.30 14.58 -3.05
C ARG A 54 5.55 13.20 -3.67
N LEU A 55 4.91 12.16 -3.12
CA LEU A 55 5.00 10.81 -3.64
C LEU A 55 4.29 10.68 -5.01
N LEU A 56 3.15 11.35 -5.18
CA LEU A 56 2.38 11.34 -6.43
C LEU A 56 3.13 12.10 -7.54
N PHE A 57 3.67 13.28 -7.27
CA PHE A 57 4.50 14.01 -8.24
C PHE A 57 5.81 13.27 -8.53
N GLY A 58 6.45 12.67 -7.52
CA GLY A 58 7.65 11.85 -7.71
C GLY A 58 7.38 10.63 -8.60
N GLY A 59 6.34 9.86 -8.28
CA GLY A 59 5.92 8.70 -9.06
C GLY A 59 5.42 9.07 -10.45
N GLY A 60 4.65 10.14 -10.59
CA GLY A 60 4.16 10.65 -11.87
C GLY A 60 5.25 11.20 -12.77
N ALA A 61 6.21 11.95 -12.24
CA ALA A 61 7.37 12.40 -13.00
C ALA A 61 8.24 11.23 -13.46
N PHE A 62 8.46 10.24 -12.58
CA PHE A 62 9.20 9.03 -12.91
C PHE A 62 8.49 8.20 -13.99
N PHE A 63 7.16 8.07 -13.90
CA PHE A 63 6.35 7.39 -14.91
C PHE A 63 6.36 8.09 -16.27
N LEU A 64 6.21 9.42 -16.30
CA LEU A 64 6.32 10.19 -17.55
C LEU A 64 7.71 10.06 -18.18
N PHE A 65 8.76 10.15 -17.36
CA PHE A 65 10.13 9.93 -17.82
C PHE A 65 10.31 8.53 -18.42
N SER A 66 9.79 7.51 -17.73
CA SER A 66 9.79 6.12 -18.21
C SER A 66 9.05 5.95 -19.55
N LEU A 67 7.89 6.58 -19.71
CA LEU A 67 7.14 6.58 -20.97
C LEU A 67 7.91 7.26 -22.11
N ILE A 68 8.62 8.36 -21.84
CA ILE A 68 9.44 9.05 -22.85
C ILE A 68 10.59 8.14 -23.30
N VAL A 69 11.28 7.50 -22.36
CA VAL A 69 12.37 6.54 -22.66
C VAL A 69 11.85 5.37 -23.50
N THR A 70 10.72 4.80 -23.09
CA THR A 70 10.04 3.71 -23.82
C THR A 70 9.65 4.14 -25.24
N ARG A 71 9.01 5.31 -25.39
CA ARG A 71 8.63 5.86 -26.70
C ARG A 71 9.84 6.06 -27.60
N ARG A 72 10.95 6.57 -27.05
CA ARG A 72 12.22 6.76 -27.79
C ARG A 72 12.82 5.42 -28.21
N SER A 73 12.80 4.40 -27.36
CA SER A 73 13.31 3.07 -27.70
C SER A 73 12.46 2.38 -28.77
N LEU A 74 11.13 2.37 -28.61
CA LEU A 74 10.20 1.79 -29.59
C LEU A 74 10.26 2.51 -30.93
N ALA A 75 10.42 3.83 -30.96
CA ALA A 75 10.57 4.59 -32.20
C ALA A 75 11.84 4.19 -32.96
N ARG A 76 12.97 3.99 -32.26
CA ARG A 76 14.21 3.49 -32.88
C ARG A 76 14.02 2.10 -33.48
N ARG A 77 13.40 1.18 -32.73
CA ARG A 77 13.11 -0.18 -33.19
C ARG A 77 12.18 -0.19 -34.42
N ARG A 78 11.16 0.66 -34.41
CA ARG A 78 10.23 0.83 -35.53
C ARG A 78 10.91 1.34 -36.80
N ILE A 79 11.88 2.25 -36.67
CA ILE A 79 12.64 2.74 -37.83
C ILE A 79 13.56 1.64 -38.37
N SER A 80 14.23 0.89 -37.49
CA SER A 80 15.10 -0.23 -37.90
C SER A 80 14.35 -1.41 -38.52
N SER A 81 13.05 -1.55 -38.26
CA SER A 81 12.20 -2.58 -38.89
C SER A 81 11.70 -2.17 -40.27
N ILE A 82 11.88 -0.92 -40.70
CA ILE A 82 11.45 -0.47 -42.02
C ILE A 82 12.47 -0.96 -43.06
N PRO A 83 12.04 -1.77 -44.04
CA PRO A 83 12.91 -2.24 -45.11
C PRO A 83 13.48 -1.05 -45.91
N PRO A 84 14.79 -1.03 -46.25
CA PRO A 84 15.32 -0.04 -47.18
C PRO A 84 14.67 -0.19 -48.57
N PHE A 85 14.56 0.91 -49.32
CA PHE A 85 13.86 1.02 -50.61
C PHE A 85 14.24 -0.02 -51.70
N HIS A 86 15.31 -0.79 -51.49
CA HIS A 86 15.80 -1.80 -52.45
C HIS A 86 15.72 -3.24 -51.96
N THR A 87 15.06 -3.52 -50.83
CA THR A 87 14.85 -4.91 -50.41
C THR A 87 13.56 -5.47 -51.01
N SER A 88 13.70 -6.22 -52.10
CA SER A 88 12.62 -6.99 -52.73
C SER A 88 12.30 -8.29 -51.98
N ALA A 89 12.85 -8.49 -50.77
CA ALA A 89 12.67 -9.70 -50.01
C ALA A 89 11.29 -9.69 -49.34
N PRO A 90 10.44 -10.72 -49.55
CA PRO A 90 9.13 -10.83 -48.88
C PRO A 90 9.21 -10.88 -47.35
N ASN A 91 10.41 -11.10 -46.79
CA ASN A 91 10.66 -11.24 -45.35
C ASN A 91 11.93 -10.47 -44.96
N TYR A 92 11.86 -9.14 -44.88
CA TYR A 92 12.93 -8.34 -44.27
C TYR A 92 12.96 -8.61 -42.77
N LYS A 93 13.99 -9.31 -42.30
CA LYS A 93 14.25 -9.56 -40.88
C LYS A 93 15.53 -8.83 -40.49
N PRO A 94 15.47 -7.75 -39.68
CA PRO A 94 16.68 -7.12 -39.17
C PRO A 94 17.47 -8.16 -38.35
N LYS A 95 18.79 -8.14 -38.50
CA LYS A 95 19.68 -9.05 -37.76
C LYS A 95 19.68 -8.62 -36.29
N VAL A 96 18.95 -9.34 -35.45
CA VAL A 96 18.83 -9.05 -34.01
C VAL A 96 19.39 -10.19 -33.18
N ASN A 97 20.06 -9.85 -32.09
CA ASN A 97 20.48 -10.83 -31.08
C ASN A 97 19.32 -11.04 -30.11
N GLY A 98 18.56 -12.13 -30.29
CA GLY A 98 17.32 -12.37 -29.52
C GLY A 98 17.50 -12.32 -28.00
N GLY A 99 18.61 -12.84 -27.46
CA GLY A 99 18.89 -12.77 -26.02
C GLY A 99 19.16 -11.35 -25.51
N LEU A 100 19.90 -10.54 -26.28
CA LEU A 100 20.19 -9.15 -25.93
C LEU A 100 18.93 -8.28 -26.05
N GLU A 101 18.12 -8.53 -27.08
CA GLU A 101 16.87 -7.81 -27.31
C GLU A 101 15.81 -8.14 -26.26
N ALA A 102 15.75 -9.41 -25.81
CA ALA A 102 14.89 -9.84 -24.71
C ALA A 102 15.31 -9.20 -23.38
N PHE A 103 16.60 -9.10 -23.08
CA PHE A 103 17.10 -8.43 -21.87
C PHE A 103 16.78 -6.92 -21.88
N GLU A 104 16.97 -6.26 -23.02
CA GLU A 104 16.58 -4.85 -23.17
C GLU A 104 15.06 -4.67 -23.03
N ALA A 105 14.26 -5.56 -23.63
CA ALA A 105 12.80 -5.54 -23.51
C ALA A 105 12.34 -5.78 -22.07
N LEU A 106 12.99 -6.70 -21.36
CA LEU A 106 12.72 -6.99 -19.95
C LEU A 106 12.97 -5.74 -19.10
N ASN A 107 14.10 -5.07 -19.28
CA ASN A 107 14.42 -3.86 -18.52
C ASN A 107 13.45 -2.69 -18.84
N ILE A 108 13.10 -2.52 -20.11
CA ILE A 108 12.08 -1.53 -20.49
C ILE A 108 10.73 -1.86 -19.83
N ALA A 109 10.35 -3.14 -19.79
CA ALA A 109 9.12 -3.57 -19.16
C ALA A 109 9.14 -3.36 -17.64
N THR A 110 10.23 -3.71 -16.94
CA THR A 110 10.32 -3.56 -15.49
C THR A 110 10.27 -2.10 -15.08
N ILE A 111 11.00 -1.21 -15.77
CA ILE A 111 10.96 0.22 -15.47
C ILE A 111 9.53 0.75 -15.66
N ASN A 112 8.80 0.35 -16.71
CA ASN A 112 7.40 0.74 -16.91
C ASN A 112 6.45 0.22 -15.82
N VAL A 113 6.57 -1.05 -15.43
CA VAL A 113 5.73 -1.67 -14.38
C VAL A 113 6.02 -1.06 -13.02
N VAL A 114 7.29 -0.91 -12.65
CA VAL A 114 7.69 -0.27 -11.40
C VAL A 114 7.22 1.18 -11.36
N SER A 115 7.31 1.89 -12.48
CA SER A 115 6.79 3.26 -12.56
C SER A 115 5.27 3.32 -12.41
N LEU A 116 4.53 2.40 -13.03
CA LEU A 116 3.07 2.31 -12.90
C LEU A 116 2.68 1.98 -11.46
N ALA A 117 3.40 1.07 -10.80
CA ALA A 117 3.20 0.74 -9.40
C ALA A 117 3.45 1.97 -8.51
N MET A 118 4.54 2.70 -8.74
CA MET A 118 4.86 3.89 -7.95
C MET A 118 3.86 5.03 -8.16
N LEU A 119 3.40 5.23 -9.40
CA LEU A 119 2.29 6.14 -9.69
C LEU A 119 1.01 5.68 -8.99
N GLY A 120 0.68 4.38 -9.08
CA GLY A 120 -0.50 3.78 -8.46
C GLY A 120 -0.53 3.98 -6.94
N ILE A 121 0.60 3.73 -6.27
CA ILE A 121 0.78 3.98 -4.84
C ILE A 121 0.61 5.47 -4.53
N GLY A 122 1.25 6.35 -5.30
CA GLY A 122 1.09 7.80 -5.13
C GLY A 122 -0.36 8.26 -5.30
N THR A 123 -1.05 7.76 -6.34
CA THR A 123 -2.45 8.10 -6.62
C THR A 123 -3.39 7.55 -5.57
N GLY A 124 -3.17 6.31 -5.09
CA GLY A 124 -3.95 5.72 -4.01
C GLY A 124 -3.80 6.51 -2.72
N MET A 125 -2.58 6.96 -2.40
CA MET A 125 -2.31 7.77 -1.22
C MET A 125 -3.11 9.09 -1.22
N VAL A 126 -3.23 9.75 -2.37
CA VAL A 126 -4.08 10.95 -2.51
C VAL A 126 -5.56 10.63 -2.52
N ALA A 127 -5.99 9.54 -3.18
CA ALA A 127 -7.40 9.16 -3.23
C ALA A 127 -7.99 8.79 -1.86
N PHE A 128 -7.17 8.17 -0.99
CA PHE A 128 -7.56 7.80 0.37
C PHE A 128 -7.25 8.87 1.42
N ASP A 129 -6.75 10.05 1.00
CA ASP A 129 -6.28 11.15 1.86
C ASP A 129 -5.33 10.69 2.99
N ILE A 130 -4.41 9.79 2.64
CA ILE A 130 -3.44 9.21 3.55
C ILE A 130 -2.21 10.12 3.53
N ASN A 131 -1.97 10.84 4.63
CA ASN A 131 -0.81 11.73 4.74
C ASN A 131 0.27 11.18 5.69
N THR A 132 -0.09 10.22 6.55
CA THR A 132 0.82 9.62 7.55
C THR A 132 0.69 8.09 7.65
N ILE A 133 1.68 7.45 8.29
CA ILE A 133 1.67 6.01 8.59
C ILE A 133 0.51 5.64 9.53
N GLU A 134 0.10 6.57 10.40
CA GLU A 134 -1.01 6.34 11.31
C GLU A 134 -2.37 6.33 10.58
N ASP A 135 -2.51 7.15 9.54
CA ASP A 135 -3.69 7.14 8.66
C ASP A 135 -3.77 5.83 7.86
N LEU A 136 -2.63 5.34 7.37
CA LEU A 136 -2.51 4.02 6.76
C LEU A 136 -2.95 2.92 7.73
N ARG A 137 -2.41 2.91 8.96
CA ARG A 137 -2.77 1.91 9.96
C ARG A 137 -4.25 2.00 10.34
N ARG A 138 -4.79 3.20 10.50
CA ARG A 138 -6.21 3.42 10.81
C ARG A 138 -7.10 2.96 9.65
N LYS A 139 -6.74 3.24 8.41
CA LYS A 139 -7.51 2.84 7.23
C LYS A 139 -7.44 1.33 6.99
N VAL A 140 -6.26 0.71 7.18
CA VAL A 140 -6.09 -0.75 7.11
C VAL A 140 -6.86 -1.45 8.23
N ARG A 141 -6.80 -0.94 9.46
CA ARG A 141 -7.52 -1.52 10.60
C ARG A 141 -9.02 -1.28 10.54
N GLY A 142 -9.46 -0.12 10.04
CA GLY A 142 -10.86 0.21 9.81
C GLY A 142 -11.45 -0.51 8.59
N GLY A 143 -10.63 -0.84 7.59
CA GLY A 143 -11.01 -1.66 6.43
C GLY A 143 -11.10 -3.16 6.75
N LEU A 144 -10.44 -3.62 7.81
CA LEU A 144 -10.52 -5.00 8.32
C LEU A 144 -11.70 -5.25 9.27
N GLY A 145 -12.78 -4.45 9.17
CA GLY A 145 -14.06 -4.77 9.81
C GLY A 145 -14.11 -4.67 11.34
N VAL A 146 -13.16 -4.00 12.00
CA VAL A 146 -13.17 -3.94 13.48
C VAL A 146 -14.21 -2.96 14.03
N ASP A 147 -14.61 -1.92 13.30
CA ASP A 147 -15.45 -0.85 13.88
C ASP A 147 -16.73 -0.48 13.11
N ASN A 148 -16.99 -0.99 11.89
CA ASN A 148 -18.22 -0.62 11.15
C ASN A 148 -18.77 -1.76 10.28
N GLY A 149 -19.86 -2.39 10.72
CA GLY A 149 -20.92 -2.96 9.87
C GLY A 149 -20.61 -4.19 9.00
N PRO A 150 -21.21 -5.36 9.26
CA PRO A 150 -20.87 -6.61 8.60
C PRO A 150 -21.52 -6.76 7.21
N GLU A 151 -20.89 -7.55 6.35
CA GLU A 151 -21.49 -8.37 5.27
C GLU A 151 -21.50 -7.85 3.83
N ARG A 152 -21.46 -6.53 3.54
CA ARG A 152 -21.38 -6.08 2.13
C ARG A 152 -19.96 -6.02 1.56
N SER A 153 -18.96 -5.70 2.38
CA SER A 153 -17.65 -5.34 1.83
C SER A 153 -16.86 -6.48 1.21
N GLU A 154 -16.87 -7.70 1.77
CA GLU A 154 -15.97 -8.76 1.28
C GLU A 154 -16.58 -9.55 0.12
N LYS A 155 -17.88 -9.84 0.20
CA LYS A 155 -18.59 -10.60 -0.82
C LYS A 155 -18.82 -9.78 -2.11
N GLU A 156 -19.14 -8.50 -1.99
CA GLU A 156 -19.28 -7.60 -3.15
C GLU A 156 -17.92 -7.40 -3.85
N LEU A 157 -16.82 -7.32 -3.09
CA LEU A 157 -15.47 -7.29 -3.67
C LEU A 157 -15.09 -8.59 -4.37
N GLU A 158 -15.48 -9.74 -3.83
CA GLU A 158 -15.24 -11.05 -4.46
C GLU A 158 -16.06 -11.19 -5.76
N GLU A 159 -17.34 -10.80 -5.76
CA GLU A 159 -18.20 -10.79 -6.95
C GLU A 159 -17.68 -9.81 -8.02
N ASP A 160 -17.31 -8.59 -7.64
CA ASP A 160 -16.69 -7.59 -8.54
C ASP A 160 -15.36 -8.10 -9.13
N PHE A 161 -14.58 -8.82 -8.32
CA PHE A 161 -13.32 -9.41 -8.76
C PHE A 161 -13.57 -10.56 -9.75
N GLU A 162 -14.52 -11.44 -9.47
CA GLU A 162 -14.92 -12.52 -10.37
C GLU A 162 -15.42 -11.97 -11.70
N GLU A 163 -16.32 -10.97 -11.70
CA GLU A 163 -16.81 -10.34 -12.93
C GLU A 163 -15.66 -9.72 -13.73
N TRP A 164 -14.74 -9.05 -13.06
CA TRP A 164 -13.56 -8.49 -13.71
C TRP A 164 -12.66 -9.57 -14.32
N VAL A 165 -12.36 -10.65 -13.58
CA VAL A 165 -11.54 -11.77 -14.07
C VAL A 165 -12.21 -12.43 -15.28
N VAL A 166 -13.51 -12.70 -15.19
CA VAL A 166 -14.30 -13.28 -16.28
C VAL A 166 -14.29 -12.35 -17.50
N GLY A 167 -14.47 -11.03 -17.31
CA GLY A 167 -14.40 -10.04 -18.37
C GLY A 167 -13.02 -9.97 -19.04
N VAL A 168 -11.95 -10.13 -18.29
CA VAL A 168 -10.57 -10.19 -18.81
C VAL A 168 -10.34 -11.48 -19.60
N LEU A 169 -10.78 -12.62 -19.08
CA LEU A 169 -10.63 -13.93 -19.73
C LEU A 169 -11.46 -14.01 -21.02
N ASN A 170 -12.72 -13.57 -21.00
CA ASN A 170 -13.58 -13.52 -22.18
C ASN A 170 -13.02 -12.58 -23.25
N ARG A 171 -12.50 -11.41 -22.87
CA ARG A 171 -11.85 -10.51 -23.82
C ARG A 171 -10.63 -11.14 -24.49
N LYS A 172 -9.91 -12.02 -23.80
CA LYS A 172 -8.77 -12.73 -24.37
C LYS A 172 -9.23 -13.81 -25.37
N THR A 173 -10.21 -14.63 -25.00
CA THR A 173 -10.74 -15.68 -25.88
C THR A 173 -11.40 -15.09 -27.12
N GLU A 174 -12.14 -13.99 -26.99
CA GLU A 174 -12.74 -13.28 -28.13
C GLU A 174 -11.68 -12.78 -29.13
N LYS A 175 -10.55 -12.26 -28.62
CA LYS A 175 -9.45 -11.79 -29.48
C LYS A 175 -8.78 -12.93 -30.22
N GLU A 176 -8.60 -14.07 -29.57
CA GLU A 176 -8.03 -15.27 -30.20
C GLU A 176 -8.96 -15.81 -31.30
N ILE A 177 -10.27 -15.89 -31.02
CA ILE A 177 -11.27 -16.32 -32.01
C ILE A 177 -11.37 -15.35 -33.18
N GLN A 178 -11.30 -14.04 -32.94
CA GLN A 178 -11.29 -13.06 -34.03
C GLN A 178 -10.02 -13.18 -34.88
N GLN A 179 -8.86 -13.41 -34.27
CA GLN A 179 -7.62 -13.60 -35.01
C GLN A 179 -7.65 -14.88 -35.86
N GLU A 180 -8.22 -15.98 -35.35
CA GLU A 180 -8.42 -17.20 -36.14
C GLU A 180 -9.38 -16.98 -37.31
N LYS A 181 -10.51 -16.29 -37.08
CA LYS A 181 -11.48 -15.99 -38.15
C LYS A 181 -10.89 -15.11 -39.24
N ILE A 182 -10.15 -14.07 -38.85
CA ILE A 182 -9.46 -13.16 -39.79
C ILE A 182 -8.39 -13.93 -40.58
N GLY A 183 -7.64 -14.83 -39.92
CA GLY A 183 -6.66 -15.70 -40.59
C GLY A 183 -7.30 -16.63 -41.62
N LYS A 184 -8.41 -17.29 -41.25
CA LYS A 184 -9.13 -18.24 -42.13
C LYS A 184 -9.82 -17.55 -43.32
N SER A 185 -10.36 -16.36 -43.12
CA SER A 185 -10.93 -15.54 -44.21
C SER A 185 -9.86 -14.99 -45.15
N ALA A 186 -8.65 -14.72 -44.66
CA ALA A 186 -7.52 -14.31 -45.49
C ALA A 186 -6.95 -15.48 -46.32
N GLU A 187 -6.98 -16.71 -45.80
CA GLU A 187 -6.55 -17.91 -46.54
C GLU A 187 -7.58 -18.37 -47.59
N ALA A 188 -8.87 -18.20 -47.35
CA ALA A 188 -9.92 -18.59 -48.29
C ALA A 188 -10.09 -17.64 -49.49
N SER A 189 -9.50 -16.45 -49.43
CA SER A 189 -9.60 -15.42 -50.48
C SER A 189 -8.36 -15.33 -51.37
N LYS A 190 -7.46 -16.32 -51.27
CA LYS A 190 -6.22 -16.44 -52.04
C LYS A 190 -6.29 -17.66 -52.96
#